data_AF-A0A1D7QY62-F1
#
_entry.id   AF-A0A1D7QY62-F1
#
_cell.length_a   1.000
_cell.length_b   1.000
_cell.length_c   1.000
_cell.angle_alpha   90.00
_cell.angle_beta   90.00
_cell.angle_gamma   90.00
#
_symmetry.space_group_name_H-M   'P 1'
#
loop_
_entity.id
_entity.type
_entity.pdbx_description
1 polymer ?
#
loop_
_entity_poly.entity_id
_entity_poly.type
_entity_poly.pdbx_seq_one_letter_code
_entity_poly.pdbx_strand_id
1 'polypeptide(L)'
;MNDQDVIIIGGGIAGLSAAIYTAQAGLPTIVFDSGKSQIKPISKVYNYPGFPEGIEGETLVAKMREQAVKFGAVLSDYAVTATEQVDGKFRVVSGNGEKLTSTYLVVASNVNLQPLEDLGIETEVSPAVPSGKISRVTGGSWNGETGVDNLYVAGLLSGVPTQSIIAAGQGTQVAMEIITKEKGKAHVWHDS
;
A
#
# COMPACT_ATOMS: atom_id res chain seq x y z
N MET A 1 9.80 2.82 -21.54
CA MET A 1 9.25 2.32 -20.28
C MET A 1 8.78 3.53 -19.52
N ASN A 2 7.53 3.54 -19.02
CA ASN A 2 7.05 4.64 -18.21
C ASN A 2 7.65 4.47 -16.81
N ASP A 3 8.64 5.27 -16.47
CA ASP A 3 9.19 5.31 -15.11
C ASP A 3 8.15 5.96 -14.18
N GLN A 4 7.77 5.24 -13.13
CA GLN A 4 7.01 5.77 -12.01
C GLN A 4 7.98 6.08 -10.86
N ASP A 5 7.62 7.00 -9.97
CA ASP A 5 8.38 7.16 -8.73
C ASP A 5 7.96 6.07 -7.75
N VAL A 6 6.63 5.86 -7.60
CA VAL A 6 6.06 4.91 -6.64
C VAL A 6 5.09 3.95 -7.33
N ILE A 7 5.36 2.64 -7.24
CA ILE A 7 4.37 1.60 -7.52
C ILE A 7 3.84 1.04 -6.21
N ILE A 8 2.51 0.94 -6.09
CA ILE A 8 1.82 0.36 -4.93
C ILE A 8 1.05 -0.89 -5.38
N ILE A 9 1.31 -2.02 -4.73
CA ILE A 9 0.62 -3.29 -4.99
C ILE A 9 -0.46 -3.51 -3.94
N GLY A 10 -1.71 -3.30 -4.32
CA GLY A 10 -2.90 -3.51 -3.48
C GLY A 10 -3.73 -2.24 -3.29
N GLY A 11 -4.90 -2.16 -3.92
CA GLY A 11 -5.89 -1.08 -3.76
C GLY A 11 -6.81 -1.25 -2.55
N GLY A 12 -6.29 -1.79 -1.45
CA GLY A 12 -6.99 -1.81 -0.16
C GLY A 12 -6.81 -0.51 0.62
N ILE A 13 -7.25 -0.50 1.88
CA ILE A 13 -7.18 0.70 2.74
C ILE A 13 -5.74 1.22 2.88
N ALA A 14 -4.76 0.35 3.15
CA ALA A 14 -3.37 0.77 3.33
C ALA A 14 -2.75 1.33 2.05
N GLY A 15 -2.89 0.62 0.92
CA GLY A 15 -2.31 1.05 -0.34
C GLY A 15 -2.94 2.32 -0.89
N LEU A 16 -4.27 2.48 -0.78
CA LEU A 16 -4.94 3.73 -1.18
C LEU A 16 -4.56 4.89 -0.26
N SER A 17 -4.40 4.64 1.04
CA SER A 17 -3.89 5.68 1.95
C SER A 17 -2.48 6.11 1.57
N ALA A 18 -1.57 5.17 1.31
CA ALA A 18 -0.23 5.51 0.82
C ALA A 18 -0.28 6.32 -0.48
N ALA A 19 -1.13 5.90 -1.44
CA ALA A 19 -1.28 6.56 -2.72
C ALA A 19 -1.77 8.00 -2.63
N ILE A 20 -2.72 8.28 -1.73
CA ILE A 20 -3.22 9.64 -1.49
C ILE A 20 -2.07 10.57 -1.13
N TYR A 21 -1.18 10.16 -0.22
CA TYR A 21 -0.11 11.00 0.27
C TYR A 21 1.05 11.11 -0.70
N THR A 22 1.48 10.01 -1.34
CA THR A 22 2.57 10.07 -2.33
C THR A 22 2.16 10.90 -3.54
N ALA A 23 0.92 10.74 -4.03
CA ALA A 23 0.40 11.54 -5.14
C ALA A 23 0.23 13.01 -4.75
N GLN A 24 -0.33 13.29 -3.56
CA GLN A 24 -0.46 14.66 -3.04
C GLN A 24 0.91 15.35 -2.92
N ALA A 25 1.95 14.61 -2.57
CA ALA A 25 3.31 15.12 -2.47
C ALA A 25 3.99 15.37 -3.84
N GLY A 26 3.31 15.04 -4.95
CA GLY A 26 3.78 15.25 -6.32
C GLY A 26 4.55 14.08 -6.93
N LEU A 27 4.56 12.91 -6.29
CA LEU A 27 5.26 11.73 -6.81
C LEU A 27 4.34 10.98 -7.80
N PRO A 28 4.75 10.75 -9.07
CA PRO A 28 4.08 9.83 -9.98
C PRO A 28 3.84 8.49 -9.32
N THR A 29 2.57 8.23 -9.01
CA THR A 29 2.12 7.10 -8.20
C THR A 29 1.10 6.29 -8.99
N ILE A 30 1.31 4.98 -9.08
CA ILE A 30 0.32 4.04 -9.61
C ILE A 30 -0.01 2.96 -8.57
N VAL A 31 -1.30 2.62 -8.47
CA VAL A 31 -1.80 1.52 -7.63
C VAL A 31 -2.31 0.40 -8.53
N PHE A 32 -1.79 -0.82 -8.31
CA PHE A 32 -2.36 -2.03 -8.89
C PHE A 32 -3.36 -2.65 -7.90
N ASP A 33 -4.65 -2.60 -8.25
CA ASP A 33 -5.75 -3.11 -7.44
C ASP A 33 -6.31 -4.41 -8.04
N SER A 34 -6.28 -5.49 -7.26
CA SER A 34 -6.90 -6.76 -7.64
C SER A 34 -8.42 -6.79 -7.39
N GLY A 35 -8.97 -5.76 -6.75
CA GLY A 35 -10.37 -5.68 -6.34
C GLY A 35 -10.72 -6.55 -5.12
N LYS A 36 -9.74 -7.24 -4.51
CA LYS A 36 -9.94 -8.24 -3.44
C LYS A 36 -9.70 -7.71 -2.02
N SER A 37 -9.87 -6.41 -1.79
CA SER A 37 -9.71 -5.84 -0.45
C SER A 37 -10.67 -6.49 0.55
N GLN A 38 -10.16 -6.97 1.69
CA GLN A 38 -10.94 -7.73 2.68
C GLN A 38 -12.06 -6.91 3.34
N ILE A 39 -12.00 -5.58 3.26
CA ILE A 39 -13.04 -4.72 3.82
C ILE A 39 -14.26 -4.61 2.90
N LYS A 40 -14.11 -4.82 1.59
CA LYS A 40 -15.19 -4.63 0.61
C LYS A 40 -16.47 -5.41 0.94
N PRO A 41 -16.41 -6.70 1.34
CA PRO A 41 -17.61 -7.47 1.67
C PRO A 41 -18.30 -7.06 2.98
N ILE A 42 -17.70 -6.17 3.79
CA ILE A 42 -18.25 -5.77 5.07
C ILE A 42 -19.42 -4.81 4.82
N SER A 43 -20.63 -5.26 5.17
CA SER A 43 -21.86 -4.47 4.99
C SER A 43 -21.87 -3.18 5.78
N LYS A 44 -21.20 -3.15 6.95
CA LYS A 44 -21.15 -1.94 7.77
C LYS A 44 -19.91 -1.89 8.66
N VAL A 45 -19.07 -0.89 8.43
CA VAL A 45 -17.84 -0.60 9.15
C VAL A 45 -18.13 0.53 10.15
N TYR A 46 -18.28 0.19 11.43
CA TYR A 46 -18.50 1.16 12.52
C TYR A 46 -17.21 1.68 13.16
N ASN A 47 -16.10 0.97 12.94
CA ASN A 47 -14.81 1.24 13.58
C ASN A 47 -13.86 2.06 12.71
N TYR A 48 -14.40 2.86 11.79
CA TYR A 48 -13.65 3.86 11.03
C TYR A 48 -14.13 5.25 11.46
N PRO A 49 -13.35 6.00 12.25
CA PRO A 49 -13.73 7.32 12.74
C PRO A 49 -14.15 8.28 11.62
N GLY A 50 -15.12 9.16 11.91
CA GLY A 50 -15.71 10.08 10.94
C GLY A 50 -17.01 9.59 10.29
N PHE A 51 -17.38 8.33 10.49
CA PHE A 51 -18.64 7.75 10.02
C PHE A 51 -19.50 7.31 11.22
N PRO A 52 -20.23 8.22 11.89
CA PRO A 52 -21.00 7.92 13.11
C PRO A 52 -22.05 6.84 12.88
N GLU A 53 -22.66 6.84 11.69
CA GLU A 53 -23.64 5.83 11.30
C GLU A 53 -23.00 4.59 10.67
N GLY A 54 -21.68 4.48 10.65
CA GLY A 54 -20.93 3.47 9.90
C GLY A 54 -20.93 3.70 8.38
N ILE A 55 -20.10 2.95 7.67
CA ILE A 55 -19.97 3.01 6.20
C ILE A 55 -19.84 1.61 5.61
N GLU A 56 -20.43 1.36 4.44
CA GLU A 56 -20.21 0.11 3.70
C GLU A 56 -18.75 -0.02 3.25
N GLY A 57 -18.18 -1.21 3.34
CA GLY A 57 -16.78 -1.43 3.00
C GLY A 57 -16.44 -1.12 1.53
N GLU A 58 -17.32 -1.50 0.60
CA GLU A 58 -17.20 -1.13 -0.81
C GLU A 58 -17.21 0.39 -1.00
N THR A 59 -18.15 1.09 -0.35
CA THR A 59 -18.27 2.55 -0.41
C THR A 59 -17.05 3.25 0.17
N LEU A 60 -16.49 2.74 1.29
CA LEU A 60 -15.25 3.28 1.87
C LEU A 60 -14.08 3.18 0.89
N VAL A 61 -13.87 2.00 0.27
CA VAL A 61 -12.79 1.81 -0.71
C VAL A 61 -13.00 2.68 -1.95
N ALA A 62 -14.23 2.79 -2.46
CA ALA A 62 -14.56 3.66 -3.59
C ALA A 62 -14.21 5.13 -3.31
N LYS A 63 -14.58 5.65 -2.13
CA LYS A 63 -14.23 7.01 -1.71
C LYS A 63 -12.73 7.23 -1.60
N MET A 64 -11.98 6.25 -1.09
CA MET A 64 -10.51 6.33 -1.03
C MET A 64 -9.88 6.30 -2.43
N ARG A 65 -10.43 5.52 -3.37
CA ARG A 65 -10.02 5.53 -4.79
C ARG A 65 -10.25 6.90 -5.42
N GLU A 66 -11.43 7.49 -5.25
CA GLU A 66 -11.74 8.84 -5.71
C GLU A 66 -10.77 9.88 -5.15
N GLN A 67 -10.45 9.78 -3.86
CA GLN A 67 -9.49 10.69 -3.21
C GLN A 67 -8.07 10.51 -3.76
N ALA A 68 -7.59 9.29 -3.96
CA ALA A 68 -6.28 9.03 -4.54
C ALA A 68 -6.17 9.63 -5.95
N VAL A 69 -7.18 9.42 -6.80
CA VAL A 69 -7.25 9.99 -8.15
C VAL A 69 -7.30 11.52 -8.12
N LYS A 70 -8.06 12.11 -7.19
CA LYS A 70 -8.13 13.57 -7.02
C LYS A 70 -6.75 14.20 -6.79
N PHE A 71 -5.84 13.50 -6.10
CA PHE A 71 -4.48 13.96 -5.84
C PHE A 71 -3.46 13.53 -6.90
N GLY A 72 -3.89 12.83 -7.96
CA GLY A 72 -3.04 12.50 -9.11
C GLY A 72 -2.54 11.06 -9.16
N ALA A 73 -2.98 10.18 -8.26
CA ALA A 73 -2.65 8.76 -8.37
C ALA A 73 -3.36 8.12 -9.58
N VAL A 74 -2.66 7.23 -10.27
CA VAL A 74 -3.23 6.37 -11.31
C VAL A 74 -3.67 5.05 -10.69
N LEU A 75 -4.86 4.56 -11.06
CA LEU A 75 -5.36 3.26 -10.61
C LEU A 75 -5.41 2.29 -11.78
N SER A 76 -4.81 1.12 -11.60
CA SER A 76 -4.90 -0.02 -12.50
C SER A 76 -5.71 -1.13 -11.83
N ASP A 77 -6.76 -1.61 -12.50
CA ASP A 77 -7.62 -2.69 -11.97
C ASP A 77 -7.06 -4.09 -12.28
N TYR A 78 -5.76 -4.18 -12.63
CA TYR A 78 -5.06 -5.44 -12.81
C TYR A 78 -4.28 -5.81 -11.55
N ALA A 79 -4.35 -7.10 -11.17
CA ALA A 79 -3.45 -7.66 -10.17
C ALA A 79 -2.00 -7.72 -10.71
N VAL A 80 -1.03 -7.61 -9.80
CA VAL A 80 0.37 -7.92 -10.11
C VAL A 80 0.57 -9.42 -10.12
N THR A 81 1.31 -9.90 -11.13
CA THR A 81 1.61 -11.31 -11.33
C THR A 81 3.08 -11.65 -11.13
N ALA A 82 3.98 -10.65 -11.19
CA ALA A 82 5.38 -10.83 -10.89
C ALA A 82 6.02 -9.51 -10.46
N THR A 83 7.02 -9.60 -9.60
CA THR A 83 7.90 -8.48 -9.24
C THR A 83 9.36 -8.91 -9.32
N GLU A 84 10.26 -8.00 -9.70
CA GLU A 84 11.69 -8.28 -9.72
C GLU A 84 12.49 -6.99 -9.47
N GLN A 85 13.71 -7.13 -8.94
CA GLN A 85 14.65 -6.01 -8.86
C GLN A 85 15.52 -5.97 -10.12
N VAL A 86 15.57 -4.83 -10.79
CA VAL A 86 16.35 -4.65 -12.03
C VAL A 86 17.02 -3.28 -12.01
N ASP A 87 18.35 -3.26 -12.18
CA ASP A 87 19.17 -2.04 -12.26
C ASP A 87 18.93 -1.04 -11.12
N GLY A 88 18.76 -1.54 -9.89
CA GLY A 88 18.50 -0.72 -8.69
C GLY A 88 17.08 -0.17 -8.58
N LYS A 89 16.16 -0.58 -9.48
CA LYS A 89 14.73 -0.28 -9.45
C LYS A 89 13.91 -1.56 -9.23
N PHE A 90 12.61 -1.39 -9.05
CA PHE A 90 11.65 -2.49 -9.06
C PHE A 90 10.91 -2.51 -10.39
N ARG A 91 10.73 -3.70 -10.95
CA ARG A 91 9.83 -3.94 -12.08
C ARG A 91 8.63 -4.73 -11.61
N VAL A 92 7.46 -4.33 -12.07
CA VAL A 92 6.19 -4.97 -11.80
C VAL A 92 5.55 -5.40 -13.12
N VAL A 93 5.03 -6.62 -13.15
CA VAL A 93 4.23 -7.15 -14.27
C VAL A 93 2.79 -7.29 -13.81
N SER A 94 1.87 -6.65 -14.51
CA SER A 94 0.43 -6.76 -14.24
C SER A 94 -0.22 -7.87 -15.05
N GLY A 95 -1.43 -8.28 -14.65
CA GLY A 95 -2.16 -9.38 -15.27
C GLY A 95 -2.53 -9.19 -16.74
N ASN A 96 -2.46 -7.98 -17.27
CA ASN A 96 -2.59 -7.68 -18.71
C ASN A 96 -1.25 -7.75 -19.48
N GLY A 97 -0.15 -8.09 -18.82
CA GLY A 97 1.20 -8.18 -19.40
C GLY A 97 1.96 -6.85 -19.46
N GLU A 98 1.39 -5.74 -18.98
CA GLU A 98 2.10 -4.47 -18.88
C GLU A 98 3.25 -4.58 -17.86
N LYS A 99 4.37 -3.91 -18.19
CA LYS A 99 5.57 -3.88 -17.37
C LYS A 99 5.92 -2.44 -17.04
N LEU A 100 5.93 -2.11 -15.75
CA LEU A 100 6.31 -0.79 -15.25
C LEU A 100 7.52 -0.90 -14.32
N THR A 101 8.30 0.17 -14.27
CA THR A 101 9.47 0.29 -13.38
C THR A 101 9.27 1.44 -12.41
N SER A 102 9.78 1.28 -11.19
CA SER A 102 9.73 2.31 -10.16
C SER A 102 10.97 2.36 -9.27
N THR A 103 11.26 3.55 -8.74
CA THR A 103 12.26 3.73 -7.69
C THR A 103 11.77 3.11 -6.38
N TYR A 104 10.53 3.41 -5.99
CA TYR A 104 9.92 2.92 -4.75
C TYR A 104 8.83 1.88 -5.04
N LEU A 105 8.83 0.79 -4.28
CA LEU A 105 7.78 -0.23 -4.30
C LEU A 105 7.14 -0.36 -2.92
N VAL A 106 5.81 -0.26 -2.88
CA VAL A 106 5.02 -0.49 -1.67
C VAL A 106 4.15 -1.73 -1.85
N VAL A 107 4.37 -2.76 -1.06
CA VAL A 107 3.53 -3.97 -1.06
C VAL A 107 2.46 -3.86 0.02
N ALA A 108 1.22 -3.63 -0.40
CA ALA A 108 0.02 -3.48 0.44
C ALA A 108 -1.02 -4.58 0.14
N SER A 109 -0.55 -5.74 -0.31
CA SER A 109 -1.35 -6.84 -0.85
C SER A 109 -1.95 -7.77 0.21
N ASN A 110 -1.59 -7.55 1.48
CA ASN A 110 -2.09 -8.29 2.64
C ASN A 110 -1.85 -9.81 2.52
N VAL A 111 -2.87 -10.59 2.14
CA VAL A 111 -2.79 -12.06 2.07
C VAL A 111 -2.06 -12.59 0.83
N ASN A 112 -1.87 -11.76 -0.20
CA ASN A 112 -1.10 -12.16 -1.37
C ASN A 112 0.38 -11.85 -1.15
N LEU A 113 1.17 -12.87 -0.85
CA LEU A 113 2.60 -12.74 -0.52
C LEU A 113 3.52 -12.86 -1.74
N GLN A 114 3.00 -13.27 -2.91
CA GLN A 114 3.81 -13.46 -4.12
C GLN A 114 4.76 -12.28 -4.44
N PRO A 115 4.34 -11.00 -4.36
CA PRO A 115 5.24 -9.89 -4.65
C PRO A 115 6.44 -9.78 -3.69
N LEU A 116 6.31 -10.30 -2.46
CA LEU A 116 7.42 -10.35 -1.50
C LEU A 116 8.29 -11.57 -1.75
N GLU A 117 7.67 -12.71 -2.03
CA GLU A 117 8.36 -13.97 -2.35
C GLU A 117 9.27 -13.83 -3.58
N ASP A 118 8.78 -13.18 -4.64
CA ASP A 118 9.58 -12.93 -5.85
C ASP A 118 10.83 -12.07 -5.57
N LEU A 119 10.77 -11.22 -4.56
CA LEU A 119 11.87 -10.35 -4.11
C LEU A 119 12.74 -11.01 -3.03
N GLY A 120 12.45 -12.26 -2.67
CA GLY A 120 13.18 -12.99 -1.62
C GLY A 120 12.92 -12.46 -0.21
N ILE A 121 11.82 -11.74 0.02
CA ILE A 121 11.48 -11.21 1.34
C ILE A 121 10.77 -12.28 2.17
N GLU A 122 11.38 -12.63 3.29
CA GLU A 122 10.80 -13.58 4.24
C GLU A 122 9.62 -12.96 5.02
N THR A 123 8.61 -13.80 5.29
CA THR A 123 7.46 -13.43 6.10
C THR A 123 7.19 -14.47 7.18
N GLU A 124 6.57 -14.03 8.26
CA GLU A 124 6.18 -14.86 9.39
C GLU A 124 4.74 -14.55 9.81
N VAL A 125 4.09 -15.48 10.51
CA VAL A 125 2.74 -15.26 11.04
C VAL A 125 2.75 -14.09 12.01
N SER A 126 1.88 -13.11 11.78
CA SER A 126 1.80 -11.93 12.62
C SER A 126 1.21 -12.27 14.00
N PRO A 127 1.93 -12.05 15.11
CA PRO A 127 1.39 -12.27 16.46
C PRO A 127 0.30 -11.26 16.82
N ALA A 128 0.20 -10.14 16.09
CA ALA A 128 -0.81 -9.11 16.29
C ALA A 128 -2.18 -9.50 15.73
N VAL A 129 -2.29 -10.64 15.02
CA VAL A 129 -3.54 -11.12 14.41
C VAL A 129 -3.87 -12.54 14.92
N PRO A 130 -4.86 -12.69 15.83
CA PRO A 130 -5.16 -13.97 16.47
C PRO A 130 -5.55 -15.12 15.53
N SER A 131 -5.98 -14.82 14.30
CA SER A 131 -6.42 -15.85 13.34
C SER A 131 -5.27 -16.70 12.79
N GLY A 132 -4.03 -16.23 12.89
CA GLY A 132 -2.85 -16.86 12.28
C GLY A 132 -2.83 -16.84 10.75
N LYS A 133 -3.79 -16.15 10.10
CA LYS A 133 -3.93 -16.12 8.63
C LYS A 133 -3.24 -14.93 7.96
N ILE A 134 -2.62 -14.06 8.75
CA ILE A 134 -2.01 -12.83 8.29
C ILE A 134 -0.53 -12.91 8.60
N SER A 135 0.29 -12.66 7.59
CA SER A 135 1.74 -12.61 7.72
C SER A 135 2.23 -11.17 7.87
N ARG A 136 3.44 -11.03 8.40
CA ARG A 136 4.24 -9.80 8.40
C ARG A 136 5.62 -10.08 7.84
N VAL A 137 6.33 -9.04 7.39
CA VAL A 137 7.74 -9.17 7.02
C VAL A 137 8.59 -9.49 8.24
N THR A 138 9.43 -10.53 8.12
CA THR A 138 10.37 -10.92 9.17
C THR A 138 11.44 -9.83 9.34
N GLY A 139 11.66 -9.37 10.57
CA GLY A 139 12.60 -8.27 10.84
C GLY A 139 12.15 -6.90 10.32
N GLY A 140 10.94 -6.79 9.76
CA GLY A 140 10.38 -5.53 9.29
C GLY A 140 10.07 -4.56 10.44
N SER A 141 10.05 -3.27 10.11
CA SER A 141 9.76 -2.20 11.07
C SER A 141 8.32 -1.70 10.97
N TRP A 142 7.82 -1.09 12.03
CA TRP A 142 6.45 -0.55 12.10
C TRP A 142 6.20 0.57 11.07
N ASN A 143 7.27 1.27 10.65
CA ASN A 143 7.24 2.27 9.60
C ASN A 143 7.11 1.66 8.18
N GLY A 144 7.08 0.33 8.09
CA GLY A 144 6.90 -0.42 6.84
C GLY A 144 8.20 -0.75 6.11
N GLU A 145 9.37 -0.42 6.64
CA GLU A 145 10.64 -0.81 6.02
C GLU A 145 10.84 -2.34 6.05
N THR A 146 11.38 -2.86 4.94
CA THR A 146 11.66 -4.30 4.76
C THR A 146 13.12 -4.67 4.96
N GLY A 147 14.01 -3.68 5.12
CA GLY A 147 15.46 -3.87 5.10
C GLY A 147 16.09 -3.84 3.70
N VAL A 148 15.28 -3.86 2.64
CA VAL A 148 15.72 -3.60 1.26
C VAL A 148 15.45 -2.14 0.91
N ASP A 149 16.45 -1.47 0.32
CA ASP A 149 16.34 -0.06 -0.02
C ASP A 149 15.17 0.19 -0.99
N ASN A 150 14.34 1.19 -0.66
CA ASN A 150 13.15 1.60 -1.42
C ASN A 150 12.02 0.55 -1.54
N LEU A 151 12.11 -0.55 -0.79
CA LEU A 151 11.03 -1.53 -0.67
C LEU A 151 10.33 -1.39 0.68
N TYR A 152 9.03 -1.10 0.62
CA TYR A 152 8.18 -0.93 1.79
C TYR A 152 7.01 -1.92 1.77
N VAL A 153 6.50 -2.25 2.96
CA VAL A 153 5.23 -2.93 3.14
C VAL A 153 4.22 -2.04 3.86
N ALA A 154 2.96 -2.18 3.49
CA ALA A 154 1.88 -1.43 4.10
C ALA A 154 0.74 -2.31 4.65
N GLY A 155 -0.01 -1.75 5.59
CA GLY A 155 -1.04 -2.42 6.36
C GLY A 155 -0.47 -3.53 7.23
N LEU A 156 -1.18 -4.65 7.28
CA LEU A 156 -0.88 -5.74 8.21
C LEU A 156 0.47 -6.44 7.96
N LEU A 157 1.02 -6.30 6.75
CA LEU A 157 2.35 -6.80 6.40
C LEU A 157 3.48 -6.14 7.21
N SER A 158 3.24 -4.96 7.78
CA SER A 158 4.16 -4.29 8.73
C SER A 158 4.08 -4.83 10.17
N GLY A 159 3.18 -5.78 10.45
CA GLY A 159 3.00 -6.36 11.77
C GLY A 159 2.07 -5.59 12.70
N VAL A 160 1.38 -4.55 12.20
CA VAL A 160 0.38 -3.81 12.98
C VAL A 160 -0.90 -4.64 13.25
N PRO A 161 -1.67 -4.33 14.31
CA PRO A 161 -2.95 -4.97 14.58
C PRO A 161 -4.01 -4.79 13.47
N THR A 162 -4.96 -5.72 13.42
CA THR A 162 -5.96 -5.81 12.34
C THR A 162 -7.15 -4.86 12.49
N GLN A 163 -6.98 -3.60 12.09
CA GLN A 163 -8.08 -2.63 12.01
C GLN A 163 -7.94 -1.75 10.76
N SER A 164 -9.07 -1.38 10.16
CA SER A 164 -9.12 -0.55 8.94
C SER A 164 -8.44 0.80 9.13
N ILE A 165 -8.70 1.48 10.25
CA ILE A 165 -8.07 2.77 10.55
C ILE A 165 -6.56 2.66 10.81
N ILE A 166 -6.11 1.55 11.41
CA ILE A 166 -4.69 1.27 11.60
C ILE A 166 -4.01 1.06 10.24
N ALA A 167 -4.62 0.27 9.36
CA ALA A 167 -4.13 0.07 8.00
C ALA A 167 -4.03 1.40 7.22
N ALA A 168 -5.01 2.29 7.37
CA ALA A 168 -4.97 3.62 6.75
C ALA A 168 -3.80 4.45 7.28
N GLY A 169 -3.66 4.56 8.61
CA GLY A 169 -2.57 5.30 9.25
C GLY A 169 -1.19 4.74 8.90
N GLN A 170 -1.05 3.42 8.83
CA GLN A 170 0.19 2.79 8.43
C GLN A 170 0.52 3.08 6.95
N GLY A 171 -0.47 3.03 6.06
CA GLY A 171 -0.26 3.44 4.66
C GLY A 171 0.24 4.88 4.54
N THR A 172 -0.32 5.80 5.35
CA THR A 172 0.19 7.17 5.47
C THR A 172 1.61 7.21 6.00
N GLN A 173 1.94 6.46 7.06
CA GLN A 173 3.30 6.39 7.60
C GLN A 173 4.32 6.02 6.50
N VAL A 174 4.05 4.97 5.73
CA VAL A 174 4.93 4.52 4.63
C VAL A 174 5.11 5.61 3.59
N ALA A 175 4.01 6.28 3.19
CA ALA A 175 4.11 7.40 2.26
C ALA A 175 4.99 8.53 2.83
N MET A 176 4.88 8.83 4.12
CA MET A 176 5.70 9.85 4.77
C MET A 176 7.19 9.48 4.81
N GLU A 177 7.54 8.20 4.96
CA GLU A 177 8.93 7.73 4.85
C GLU A 177 9.48 8.00 3.43
N ILE A 178 8.74 7.60 2.41
CA ILE A 178 9.11 7.81 0.99
C ILE A 178 9.26 9.30 0.71
N ILE A 179 8.28 10.12 1.09
CA ILE A 179 8.28 11.56 0.82
C ILE A 179 9.42 12.26 1.58
N THR A 180 9.69 11.87 2.82
CA THR A 180 10.78 12.44 3.62
C THR A 180 12.13 12.12 3.00
N LYS A 181 12.30 10.88 2.52
CA LYS A 181 13.50 10.43 1.81
C LYS A 181 13.70 11.23 0.51
N GLU A 182 12.66 11.34 -0.32
CA GLU A 182 12.72 12.05 -1.60
C GLU A 182 12.99 13.55 -1.43
N LYS A 183 12.37 14.19 -0.43
CA LYS A 183 12.54 15.63 -0.16
C LYS A 183 13.81 15.96 0.64
N GLY A 184 14.50 14.96 1.19
CA GLY A 184 15.66 15.12 2.06
C GLY A 184 15.36 15.84 3.39
N LYS A 185 14.09 15.96 3.77
CA LYS A 185 13.64 16.63 5.00
C LYS A 185 12.24 16.15 5.38
N ALA A 186 11.91 16.27 6.68
CA ALA A 186 10.58 15.95 7.18
C ALA A 186 9.49 16.69 6.38
N HIS A 187 8.51 15.94 5.92
CA HIS A 187 7.34 16.49 5.23
C HIS A 187 6.15 16.58 6.18
N VAL A 188 5.36 17.63 6.01
CA VAL A 188 4.09 17.81 6.72
C VAL A 188 3.10 18.36 5.71
N TRP A 189 1.91 17.78 5.67
CA TRP A 189 0.78 18.30 4.92
C TRP A 189 -0.23 18.90 5.90
N HIS A 190 -0.39 20.22 5.84
CA HIS A 190 -1.47 20.96 6.47
C HIS A 190 -2.17 21.77 5.39
N ASP A 191 -3.50 21.71 5.34
CA ASP A 191 -4.28 22.63 4.52
C ASP A 191 -4.36 23.99 5.21
N SER A 192 -4.13 25.06 4.45
CA SER A 192 -4.27 26.46 4.90
C SER A 192 -5.68 26.98 4.67
#